data_AF-A0A348XL55-F1
#
_entry.id   AF-A0A348XL55-F1
#
_cell.length_a   1.000
_cell.length_b   1.000
_cell.length_c   1.000
_cell.angle_alpha   90.00
_cell.angle_beta   90.00
_cell.angle_gamma   90.00
#
_symmetry.space_group_name_H-M   'P 1'
#
loop_
_entity.id
_entity.type
_entity.pdbx_description
1 polymer ?
#
loop_
_entity_poly.entity_id
_entity_poly.type
_entity_poly.pdbx_seq_one_letter_code
_entity_poly.pdbx_strand_id
1 'polypeptide(L)'
;MKNVKAWIAVLLVAAVASYIVFAMAMTQEELKAYKQDATPVDWNTVSTDPGKVLKVRMLMAVSGEPDSWMERFFEERFNLEIEPVFLGPAAYQYAKPLMMAGGDIPDLLLEPDPIMVQRDAYHGFLLTIPPEVILKHAPSYANAVNADDPIGWLYGNWN
;
A
#
# COMPACT_ATOMS: atom_id res chain seq x y z
N MET A 1 -43.34 8.72 -41.68
CA MET A 1 -43.18 8.27 -40.27
C MET A 1 -42.29 7.04 -40.06
N LYS A 2 -42.16 6.08 -41.00
CA LYS A 2 -41.29 4.89 -40.82
C LYS A 2 -39.79 5.22 -40.66
N ASN A 3 -39.29 6.22 -41.38
CA ASN A 3 -37.86 6.57 -41.36
C ASN A 3 -37.41 7.23 -40.05
N VAL A 4 -38.31 7.95 -39.36
CA VAL A 4 -37.98 8.64 -38.10
C VAL A 4 -37.67 7.64 -36.98
N LYS A 5 -38.40 6.51 -36.92
CA LYS A 5 -38.14 5.46 -35.92
C LYS A 5 -36.81 4.74 -36.16
N ALA A 6 -36.42 4.55 -37.43
CA ALA A 6 -35.13 3.98 -37.79
C ALA A 6 -33.98 4.91 -37.39
N TRP A 7 -34.10 6.22 -37.63
CA TRP A 7 -33.09 7.20 -37.21
C TRP A 7 -32.95 7.30 -35.68
N ILE A 8 -34.06 7.23 -34.94
CA ILE A 8 -34.02 7.21 -33.46
C ILE A 8 -33.30 5.95 -32.95
N ALA A 9 -33.55 4.78 -33.55
CA ALA A 9 -32.88 3.54 -33.15
C ALA A 9 -31.36 3.59 -33.42
N VAL A 10 -30.95 4.11 -34.58
CA VAL A 10 -29.52 4.30 -34.92
C VAL A 10 -28.83 5.24 -33.95
N LEU A 11 -29.49 6.36 -33.59
CA LEU A 11 -28.95 7.32 -32.62
C LEU A 11 -28.80 6.73 -31.22
N LEU A 12 -29.75 5.90 -30.78
CA LEU A 12 -29.67 5.22 -29.48
C LEU A 12 -28.52 4.20 -29.43
N VAL A 13 -28.34 3.41 -30.49
CA VAL A 13 -27.22 2.46 -30.58
C VAL A 13 -25.88 3.20 -30.60
N ALA A 14 -25.79 4.29 -31.36
CA ALA A 14 -24.58 5.13 -31.39
C ALA A 14 -24.28 5.77 -30.02
N ALA A 15 -25.30 6.23 -29.28
CA ALA A 15 -25.12 6.79 -27.95
C ALA A 15 -24.62 5.74 -26.93
N VAL A 16 -25.17 4.52 -26.96
CA VAL A 16 -24.74 3.42 -26.09
C VAL A 16 -23.32 2.97 -26.44
N ALA A 17 -22.99 2.83 -27.73
CA ALA A 17 -21.64 2.48 -28.16
C ALA A 17 -20.61 3.54 -27.75
N SER A 18 -20.94 4.83 -27.92
CA SER A 18 -20.10 5.94 -27.46
C SER A 18 -19.92 5.95 -25.94
N TYR A 19 -20.97 5.66 -25.17
CA TYR A 19 -20.87 5.55 -23.72
C TYR A 19 -19.97 4.37 -23.29
N ILE A 20 -20.08 3.22 -23.94
CA ILE A 20 -19.24 2.05 -23.66
C ILE A 20 -17.77 2.34 -24.00
N VAL A 21 -17.49 2.97 -25.14
CA VAL A 21 -16.12 3.38 -25.51
C VAL A 21 -15.58 4.42 -24.53
N PHE A 22 -16.39 5.40 -24.11
CA PHE A 22 -16.01 6.39 -23.12
C PHE A 22 -15.74 5.76 -21.74
N ALA A 23 -16.59 4.85 -21.28
CA ALA A 23 -16.38 4.11 -20.03
C ALA A 23 -15.12 3.24 -20.09
N MET A 24 -14.89 2.52 -21.19
CA MET A 24 -13.66 1.74 -21.38
C MET A 24 -12.41 2.63 -21.45
N ALA A 25 -12.49 3.80 -22.10
CA ALA A 25 -11.39 4.76 -22.15
C ALA A 25 -11.09 5.35 -20.77
N MET A 26 -12.12 5.73 -19.99
CA MET A 26 -11.93 6.19 -18.61
C MET A 26 -11.31 5.10 -17.74
N THR A 27 -11.77 3.85 -17.82
CA THR A 27 -11.15 2.75 -17.04
C THR A 27 -9.69 2.51 -17.42
N GLN A 28 -9.30 2.73 -18.68
CA GLN A 28 -7.92 2.62 -19.14
C GLN A 28 -7.05 3.79 -18.69
N GLU A 29 -7.59 5.02 -18.67
CA GLU A 29 -6.90 6.18 -18.11
C GLU A 29 -6.78 6.08 -16.59
N GLU A 30 -7.82 5.62 -15.89
CA GLU A 30 -7.79 5.31 -14.46
C GLU A 30 -6.80 4.19 -14.16
N LEU A 31 -6.74 3.12 -14.95
CA LEU A 31 -5.72 2.08 -14.85
C LEU A 31 -4.31 2.60 -15.15
N LYS A 32 -4.16 3.53 -16.09
CA LYS A 32 -2.87 4.17 -16.38
C LYS A 32 -2.46 5.13 -15.27
N ALA A 33 -3.39 5.90 -14.71
CA ALA A 33 -3.18 6.77 -13.56
C ALA A 33 -2.86 5.95 -12.31
N TYR A 34 -3.57 4.84 -12.06
CA TYR A 34 -3.29 3.86 -11.01
C TYR A 34 -1.91 3.22 -11.17
N LYS A 35 -1.49 2.92 -12.41
CA LYS A 35 -0.12 2.47 -12.72
C LYS A 35 0.92 3.60 -12.70
N GLN A 36 0.48 4.86 -12.80
CA GLN A 36 1.32 6.06 -12.77
C GLN A 36 1.40 6.73 -11.39
N ASP A 37 0.64 6.27 -10.40
CA ASP A 37 0.96 6.41 -8.97
C ASP A 37 2.17 5.53 -8.59
N ALA A 38 3.15 5.55 -9.50
CA ALA A 38 4.50 5.12 -9.28
C ALA A 38 5.00 5.90 -8.07
N THR A 39 5.16 5.18 -6.98
CA THR A 39 5.93 5.57 -5.80
C THR A 39 7.02 6.58 -6.16
N PRO A 40 7.27 7.63 -5.37
CA PRO A 40 8.34 8.60 -5.66
C PRO A 40 9.75 7.97 -5.69
N VAL A 41 9.86 6.68 -5.37
CA VAL A 41 11.07 5.88 -5.35
C VAL A 41 11.29 5.21 -6.71
N ASP A 42 12.43 5.47 -7.34
CA ASP A 42 12.94 4.63 -8.42
C ASP A 42 13.57 3.36 -7.84
N TRP A 43 12.77 2.30 -7.76
CA TRP A 43 13.17 1.01 -7.18
C TRP A 43 14.36 0.35 -7.87
N ASN A 44 14.74 0.75 -9.09
CA ASN A 44 15.94 0.23 -9.75
C ASN A 44 17.24 0.83 -9.18
N THR A 45 17.14 1.96 -8.49
CA THR A 45 18.27 2.63 -7.84
C THR A 45 18.46 2.21 -6.38
N VAL A 46 17.45 1.54 -5.80
CA VAL A 46 17.50 1.06 -4.41
C VAL A 46 18.42 -0.15 -4.32
N SER A 47 19.42 -0.07 -3.46
CA SER A 47 20.35 -1.17 -3.17
C SER A 47 20.55 -1.32 -1.67
N THR A 48 20.72 -2.55 -1.22
CA THR A 48 21.12 -2.84 0.16
C THR A 48 22.61 -2.57 0.33
N ASP A 49 22.98 -1.81 1.37
CA ASP A 49 24.36 -1.68 1.82
C ASP A 49 24.55 -2.52 3.09
N PRO A 50 25.18 -3.71 3.01
CA PRO A 50 25.39 -4.56 4.17
C PRO A 50 26.38 -3.98 5.19
N GLY A 51 27.15 -2.95 4.83
CA GLY A 51 28.06 -2.27 5.75
C GLY A 51 27.38 -1.18 6.58
N LYS A 52 26.12 -0.84 6.26
CA LYS A 52 25.37 0.23 6.93
C LYS A 52 24.26 -0.34 7.78
N VAL A 53 24.30 -0.05 9.08
CA VAL A 53 23.18 -0.33 9.99
C VAL A 53 22.04 0.65 9.69
N LEU A 54 20.86 0.11 9.41
CA LEU A 54 19.66 0.92 9.16
C LEU A 54 18.92 1.17 10.48
N LYS A 55 18.76 2.44 10.87
CA LYS A 55 17.92 2.83 12.01
C LYS A 55 16.47 2.98 11.54
N VAL A 56 15.52 2.39 12.26
CA VAL A 56 14.11 2.35 11.88
C VAL A 56 13.22 2.60 13.09
N ARG A 57 12.39 3.63 13.03
CA ARG A 57 11.31 3.86 14.01
C ARG A 57 10.10 3.02 13.66
N MET A 58 9.75 2.07 14.52
CA MET A 58 8.63 1.14 14.29
C MET A 58 7.51 1.38 15.29
N LEU A 59 6.34 1.81 14.80
CA LEU A 59 5.14 1.95 15.62
C LEU A 59 4.37 0.63 15.71
N MET A 60 4.01 0.24 16.93
CA MET A 60 3.28 -1.00 17.20
C MET A 60 2.06 -0.76 18.09
N ALA A 61 0.93 -1.37 17.72
CA ALA A 61 -0.34 -1.33 18.47
C ALA A 61 -0.37 -2.29 19.68
N VAL A 62 0.75 -2.42 20.38
CA VAL A 62 0.91 -3.34 21.51
C VAL A 62 1.72 -2.68 22.62
N SER A 63 1.54 -3.17 23.83
CA SER A 63 2.48 -2.89 24.91
C SER A 63 3.70 -3.79 24.75
N GLY A 64 4.89 -3.22 24.92
CA GLY A 64 6.15 -3.93 24.86
C GLY A 64 7.21 -3.16 25.63
N GLU A 65 8.39 -3.76 25.70
CA GLU A 65 9.60 -3.14 26.24
C GLU A 65 10.68 -3.16 25.16
N PRO A 66 11.46 -2.08 25.02
CA PRO A 66 12.65 -2.09 24.17
C PRO A 66 13.63 -3.19 24.60
N ASP A 67 14.57 -3.54 23.72
CA ASP A 67 15.58 -4.58 23.97
C ASP A 67 14.93 -5.95 24.26
N SER A 68 13.82 -6.25 23.60
CA SER A 68 13.21 -7.58 23.65
C SER A 68 14.06 -8.61 22.90
N TRP A 69 13.89 -9.90 23.20
CA TRP A 69 14.59 -10.95 22.43
C TRP A 69 14.22 -10.92 20.93
N MET A 70 12.97 -10.64 20.59
CA MET A 70 12.53 -10.53 19.20
C MET A 70 13.17 -9.34 18.48
N GLU A 71 13.26 -8.19 19.16
CA GLU A 71 13.91 -6.98 18.65
C GLU A 71 15.37 -7.27 18.30
N ARG A 72 16.17 -7.75 19.27
CA ARG A 72 17.57 -8.12 19.04
C ARG A 72 17.74 -9.15 17.93
N PHE A 73 16.85 -10.14 17.87
CA PHE A 73 16.88 -11.14 16.80
C PHE A 73 16.72 -10.51 15.42
N PHE A 74 15.80 -9.57 15.25
CA PHE A 74 15.63 -8.85 13.98
C PHE A 74 16.81 -7.93 13.67
N GLU A 75 17.30 -7.18 14.67
CA GLU A 75 18.44 -6.29 14.54
C GLU A 75 19.70 -7.02 14.06
N GLU A 76 20.05 -8.13 14.71
CA GLU A 76 21.20 -8.95 14.36
C GLU A 76 21.03 -9.60 12.98
N ARG A 77 19.83 -10.10 12.66
CA ARG A 77 19.58 -10.87 11.43
C ARG A 77 19.57 -9.99 10.18
N PHE A 78 19.11 -8.75 10.32
CA PHE A 78 18.86 -7.84 9.19
C PHE A 78 19.75 -6.59 9.20
N ASN A 79 20.71 -6.51 10.13
CA ASN A 79 21.64 -5.38 10.26
C ASN A 79 20.90 -4.03 10.39
N LEU A 80 19.94 -4.00 11.31
CA LEU A 80 19.11 -2.83 11.58
C LEU A 80 19.12 -2.52 13.09
N GLU A 81 18.69 -1.32 13.44
CA GLU A 81 18.48 -0.84 14.82
C GLU A 81 17.02 -0.36 14.89
N ILE A 82 16.22 -0.97 15.76
CA ILE A 82 14.80 -0.68 15.90
C ILE A 82 14.61 0.30 17.05
N GLU A 83 13.96 1.43 16.78
CA GLU A 83 13.41 2.30 17.80
C GLU A 83 11.91 2.03 17.92
N PRO A 84 11.47 1.18 18.87
CA PRO A 84 10.07 0.85 18.99
C PRO A 84 9.26 1.99 19.61
N VAL A 85 8.13 2.31 18.99
CA VAL A 85 7.11 3.21 19.54
C VAL A 85 5.91 2.37 19.93
N PHE A 86 5.75 2.14 21.23
CA PHE A 86 4.63 1.38 21.76
C PHE A 86 3.45 2.28 22.09
N LEU A 87 2.32 2.06 21.42
CA LEU A 87 1.05 2.66 21.81
C LEU A 87 0.09 1.55 22.24
N GLY A 88 -0.43 1.66 23.47
CA GLY A 88 -1.54 0.81 23.90
C GLY A 88 -2.77 1.00 23.01
N PRO A 89 -3.73 0.06 22.97
CA PRO A 89 -4.81 0.06 21.98
C PRO A 89 -5.58 1.38 21.85
N ALA A 90 -5.94 2.00 22.98
CA ALA A 90 -6.62 3.29 22.98
C ALA A 90 -5.74 4.43 22.42
N ALA A 91 -4.45 4.47 22.81
CA ALA A 91 -3.52 5.46 22.29
C ALA A 91 -3.25 5.25 20.80
N TYR A 92 -3.22 4.01 20.31
CA TYR A 92 -3.10 3.72 18.89
C TYR A 92 -4.27 4.30 18.09
N GLN A 93 -5.49 4.22 18.63
CA GLN A 93 -6.68 4.75 17.96
C GLN A 93 -6.74 6.29 17.97
N TYR A 94 -6.38 6.92 19.09
CA TYR A 94 -6.62 8.36 19.29
C TYR A 94 -5.35 9.23 19.19
N ALA A 95 -4.20 8.74 19.65
CA ALA A 95 -2.95 9.48 19.63
C ALA A 95 -2.20 9.32 18.30
N LYS A 96 -2.23 8.13 17.67
CA LYS A 96 -1.57 7.91 16.36
C LYS A 96 -1.97 8.96 15.32
N PRO A 97 -3.27 9.28 15.09
CA PRO A 97 -3.64 10.28 14.08
C PRO A 97 -3.09 11.68 14.40
N LEU A 98 -3.02 12.04 15.69
CA LEU A 98 -2.47 13.33 16.11
C LEU A 98 -0.94 13.38 15.93
N MET A 99 -0.26 12.29 16.26
CA MET A 99 1.18 12.11 16.05
C MET A 99 1.54 12.27 14.57
N MET A 100 0.83 11.54 13.70
CA MET A 100 1.04 11.59 12.24
C MET A 100 0.68 12.95 11.64
N ALA A 101 -0.44 13.57 12.06
CA ALA A 101 -0.81 14.92 11.62
C ALA A 101 0.17 16.00 12.08
N GLY A 102 0.84 15.78 13.21
CA GLY A 102 1.92 16.63 13.72
C GLY A 102 3.25 16.47 12.98
N GLY A 103 3.34 15.53 12.02
CA GLY A 103 4.55 15.23 11.27
C GLY A 103 5.51 14.25 11.97
N ASP A 104 5.14 13.69 13.12
CA ASP A 104 5.89 12.61 13.77
C ASP A 104 5.47 11.27 13.16
N ILE A 105 5.93 11.02 11.93
CA ILE A 105 5.58 9.83 11.15
C ILE A 105 6.70 8.78 11.38
N PRO A 106 6.38 7.56 11.85
CA PRO A 106 7.34 6.48 12.00
C PRO A 106 7.74 5.91 10.62
N ASP A 107 8.90 5.26 10.55
CA ASP A 107 9.37 4.62 9.31
C ASP A 107 8.55 3.37 8.96
N LEU A 108 8.11 2.62 9.98
CA LEU A 108 7.28 1.43 9.85
C LEU A 108 6.05 1.51 10.75
N LEU A 109 4.91 1.11 10.18
CA LEU A 109 3.62 1.01 10.87
C LEU A 109 3.19 -0.46 10.87
N LEU A 110 3.09 -1.07 12.04
CA LEU A 110 2.50 -2.41 12.18
C LEU A 110 0.99 -2.28 12.37
N GLU A 111 0.26 -2.14 11.27
CA GLU A 111 -1.20 -2.02 11.28
C GLU A 111 -1.88 -3.40 11.42
N PRO A 112 -2.68 -3.63 12.48
CA PRO A 112 -3.41 -4.89 12.64
C PRO A 112 -4.74 -4.94 11.86
N ASP A 113 -5.25 -3.79 11.40
CA ASP A 113 -6.56 -3.65 10.77
C ASP A 113 -6.44 -3.06 9.35
N PRO A 114 -6.92 -3.75 8.30
CA PRO A 114 -6.93 -3.24 6.93
C PRO A 114 -7.63 -1.89 6.74
N ILE A 115 -8.60 -1.55 7.60
CA ILE A 115 -9.27 -0.25 7.58
C ILE A 115 -8.30 0.88 7.96
N MET A 116 -7.38 0.62 8.91
CA MET A 116 -6.35 1.59 9.29
C MET A 116 -5.32 1.75 8.17
N VAL A 117 -4.92 0.66 7.52
CA VAL A 117 -4.03 0.70 6.34
C VAL A 117 -4.62 1.60 5.25
N GLN A 118 -5.88 1.40 4.88
CA GLN A 118 -6.58 2.22 3.88
C GLN A 118 -6.61 3.70 4.26
N ARG A 119 -6.92 4.01 5.51
CA ARG A 119 -6.97 5.39 5.99
C ARG A 119 -5.58 6.05 5.93
N ASP A 120 -4.56 5.33 6.36
CA ASP A 120 -3.20 5.87 6.42
C ASP A 120 -2.62 6.02 4.99
N ALA A 121 -2.96 5.12 4.06
CA ALA A 121 -2.68 5.26 2.63
C ALA A 121 -3.42 6.46 1.99
N TYR A 122 -4.72 6.61 2.26
CA TYR A 122 -5.54 7.73 1.76
C TYR A 122 -4.97 9.10 2.16
N HIS A 123 -4.36 9.19 3.35
CA HIS A 123 -3.70 10.40 3.83
C HIS A 123 -2.23 10.54 3.39
N GLY A 124 -1.71 9.61 2.59
CA GLY A 124 -0.35 9.67 2.04
C GLY A 124 0.74 9.31 3.04
N PHE A 125 0.41 8.60 4.12
CA PHE A 125 1.39 8.16 5.11
C PHE A 125 2.06 6.82 4.76
N LEU A 126 1.50 6.07 3.81
CA LEU A 126 2.04 4.78 3.37
C LEU A 126 2.65 4.87 1.98
N LEU A 127 3.79 4.22 1.80
CA LEU A 127 4.42 3.98 0.51
C LEU A 127 3.96 2.63 -0.03
N THR A 128 3.32 2.61 -1.20
CA THR A 128 3.04 1.35 -1.90
C THR A 128 4.36 0.68 -2.31
N ILE A 129 4.48 -0.64 -2.20
CA ILE A 129 5.62 -1.37 -2.76
C ILE A 129 5.11 -2.16 -3.97
N PRO A 130 5.62 -1.91 -5.20
CA PRO A 130 5.15 -2.63 -6.37
C PRO A 130 5.36 -4.16 -6.23
N PRO A 131 4.39 -5.00 -6.63
CA PRO A 131 4.52 -6.45 -6.50
C PRO A 131 5.79 -7.01 -7.16
N GLU A 132 6.22 -6.45 -8.28
CA GLU A 132 7.45 -6.83 -8.97
C GLU A 132 8.72 -6.59 -8.14
N VAL A 133 8.72 -5.56 -7.29
CA VAL A 133 9.83 -5.28 -6.36
C VAL A 133 9.86 -6.36 -5.28
N ILE A 134 8.70 -6.73 -4.74
CA ILE A 134 8.57 -7.79 -3.73
C ILE A 134 8.99 -9.14 -4.33
N LEU A 135 8.52 -9.48 -5.53
CA LEU A 135 8.89 -10.71 -6.23
C LEU A 135 10.40 -10.80 -6.50
N LYS A 136 11.04 -9.68 -6.81
CA LYS A 136 12.49 -9.61 -7.10
C LYS A 136 13.33 -9.66 -5.83
N HIS A 137 12.95 -8.93 -4.77
CA HIS A 137 13.80 -8.71 -3.59
C HIS A 137 13.40 -9.56 -2.37
N ALA A 138 12.17 -10.05 -2.30
CA ALA A 138 11.66 -10.90 -1.23
C ALA A 138 10.92 -12.14 -1.77
N PRO A 139 11.55 -12.96 -2.63
CA PRO A 139 10.88 -14.09 -3.28
C PRO A 139 10.40 -15.16 -2.29
N SER A 140 11.10 -15.35 -1.16
CA SER A 140 10.65 -16.27 -0.11
C SER A 140 9.35 -15.81 0.55
N TYR A 141 9.22 -14.51 0.80
CA TYR A 141 7.98 -13.91 1.30
C TYR A 141 6.86 -14.07 0.28
N ALA A 142 7.11 -13.72 -0.99
CA ALA A 142 6.10 -13.87 -2.04
C ALA A 142 5.62 -15.32 -2.18
N ASN A 143 6.54 -16.29 -2.08
CA ASN A 143 6.19 -17.71 -2.10
C ASN A 143 5.33 -18.11 -0.91
N ALA A 144 5.65 -17.63 0.30
CA ALA A 144 4.85 -17.90 1.50
C ALA A 144 3.44 -17.33 1.37
N VAL A 145 3.30 -16.07 0.95
CA VAL A 145 1.98 -15.44 0.70
C VAL A 145 1.20 -16.23 -0.35
N ASN A 146 1.82 -16.57 -1.48
CA ASN A 146 1.14 -17.31 -2.55
C ASN A 146 0.70 -18.73 -2.13
N ALA A 147 1.41 -19.37 -1.20
CA ALA A 147 1.09 -20.70 -0.73
C ALA A 147 0.01 -20.69 0.37
N ASP A 148 0.13 -19.76 1.32
CA ASP A 148 -0.64 -19.79 2.56
C ASP A 148 -1.79 -18.78 2.61
N ASP A 149 -1.63 -17.61 1.98
CA ASP A 149 -2.64 -16.54 1.96
C ASP A 149 -2.57 -15.68 0.68
N PRO A 150 -3.00 -16.20 -0.48
CA PRO A 150 -2.97 -15.44 -1.73
C PRO A 150 -3.92 -14.23 -1.71
N ILE A 151 -4.88 -14.18 -0.78
CA ILE A 151 -5.77 -13.02 -0.58
C ILE A 151 -5.01 -11.85 0.03
N GLY A 152 -3.89 -12.09 0.73
CA GLY A 152 -3.03 -11.07 1.32
C GLY A 152 -2.60 -9.96 0.33
N TRP A 153 -2.42 -10.29 -0.95
CA TRP A 153 -2.10 -9.32 -2.00
C TRP A 153 -3.19 -8.27 -2.23
N LEU A 154 -4.45 -8.56 -1.90
CA LEU A 154 -5.56 -7.62 -2.12
C LEU A 154 -5.48 -6.42 -1.18
N TYR A 155 -4.93 -6.60 0.04
CA TYR A 155 -4.83 -5.51 1.01
C TYR A 155 -3.88 -4.40 0.56
N GLY A 156 -2.82 -4.73 -0.18
CA GLY A 156 -1.92 -3.73 -0.77
C GLY A 156 -2.47 -3.02 -2.00
N ASN A 157 -3.56 -3.54 -2.59
CA ASN A 157 -4.19 -2.99 -3.80
C ASN A 157 -5.47 -2.18 -3.50
N TRP A 158 -5.94 -2.17 -2.26
CA TRP A 158 -7.11 -1.40 -1.82
C TRP A 158 -6.67 -0.03 -1.30
N ASN A 159 -6.31 0.86 -2.22
CA ASN A 159 -6.08 2.30 -1.97
C ASN A 159 -6.95 3.11 -2.91
#